data_AF-A0A7K3YYA1-F1
#
_entry.id   AF-A0A7K3YYA1-F1
#
_cell.length_a   1.000
_cell.length_b   1.000
_cell.length_c   1.000
_cell.angle_alpha   90.00
_cell.angle_beta   90.00
_cell.angle_gamma   90.00
#
_symmetry.space_group_name_H-M   'P 1'
#
loop_
_entity.id
_entity.type
_entity.pdbx_description
1 polymer ?
#
loop_
_entity_poly.entity_id
_entity_poly.type
_entity_poly.pdbx_seq_one_letter_code
_entity_poly.pdbx_strand_id
1 'polypeptide(L)'
;MQRAGFRASGAGCQRGCGAGTARYLLLLLVAVAVICTPAIAATGSMDELEVRKAHLDLVAFTTETEMKAAITYITPLYSTDPARLTAILAEFVGLEAEIPQVSSMDELNNLTRQLRAATVQFQTEASLQMAVGQGKRDELVQHIGAATANNPYIEQKEQAYWSTRRTSQLRDFDAWTAGVQSTLNALKAQGFDMSSAQWSLDVISAQRRNLDAALAVKSDAEIEAVNAVIFPRSIQLATEVKETQAQVSEGERMRFLLDQGNRGVVRADQINNDVIMILLDIDEAEGALRSLKGNLATANRLLANDNLAAARTPYKLLRQDFHQLAMAYRELANTASLPADISTAMRQMVVTLEDSADQVEV
;
A
#
# COMPACT_ATOMS: atom_id res chain seq x y z
N MET A 1 76.22 29.19 -44.90
CA MET A 1 75.49 28.53 -46.00
C MET A 1 74.03 28.98 -45.94
N GLN A 2 73.65 29.86 -46.87
CA GLN A 2 72.49 29.75 -47.79
C GLN A 2 71.14 29.54 -47.07
N ARG A 3 70.26 30.58 -47.05
CA ARG A 3 69.18 30.85 -48.03
C ARG A 3 68.26 29.63 -48.19
N ALA A 4 66.94 29.67 -48.17
CA ALA A 4 65.89 30.68 -48.26
C ALA A 4 64.61 29.92 -47.77
N GLY A 5 63.45 30.49 -47.48
CA GLY A 5 62.83 31.77 -47.75
C GLY A 5 61.30 31.56 -47.76
N PHE A 6 60.56 32.67 -47.69
CA PHE A 6 59.20 32.89 -48.23
C PHE A 6 58.04 31.97 -47.77
N ARG A 7 56.81 32.42 -47.53
CA ARG A 7 56.14 33.73 -47.49
C ARG A 7 54.73 33.45 -46.93
N ALA A 8 54.09 34.51 -46.44
CA ALA A 8 52.71 34.60 -45.97
C ALA A 8 51.62 34.07 -46.93
N SER A 9 50.50 33.60 -46.37
CA SER A 9 49.13 34.19 -46.54
C SER A 9 48.01 33.22 -46.13
N GLY A 10 46.92 33.79 -45.60
CA GLY A 10 45.61 33.14 -45.40
C GLY A 10 45.15 33.24 -43.95
N ALA A 11 44.43 34.29 -43.51
CA ALA A 11 43.01 34.55 -43.77
C ALA A 11 42.11 33.34 -43.45
N GLY A 12 41.26 33.46 -42.43
CA GLY A 12 40.20 32.47 -42.19
C GLY A 12 39.64 32.49 -40.77
N CYS A 13 38.51 33.16 -40.61
CA CYS A 13 37.62 33.11 -39.46
C CYS A 13 37.40 31.70 -38.90
N GLN A 14 37.27 31.56 -37.58
CA GLN A 14 36.00 31.08 -36.99
C GLN A 14 36.03 31.16 -35.46
N ARG A 15 34.93 31.73 -34.95
CA ARG A 15 34.48 31.62 -33.56
C ARG A 15 34.53 30.15 -33.11
N GLY A 16 35.24 29.89 -32.03
CA GLY A 16 35.07 28.68 -31.23
C GLY A 16 34.91 29.12 -29.80
N CYS A 17 33.67 29.11 -29.32
CA CYS A 17 33.34 29.27 -27.91
C CYS A 17 34.30 28.44 -27.07
N GLY A 18 35.06 29.10 -26.19
CA GLY A 18 35.70 28.46 -25.05
C GLY A 18 34.66 28.01 -24.04
N ALA A 19 33.82 27.05 -24.46
CA ALA A 19 33.02 26.19 -23.62
C ALA A 19 33.99 25.25 -22.89
N GLY A 20 34.65 25.78 -21.88
CA GLY A 20 35.79 25.10 -21.27
C GLY A 20 36.10 25.63 -19.89
N THR A 21 35.09 25.78 -19.03
CA THR A 21 35.25 25.88 -17.55
C THR A 21 33.90 25.88 -16.78
N ALA A 22 32.79 25.42 -17.37
CA ALA A 22 31.49 25.29 -16.69
C ALA A 22 30.98 23.83 -16.67
N ARG A 23 31.89 22.86 -16.52
CA ARG A 23 31.58 21.41 -16.60
C ARG A 23 31.79 20.64 -15.28
N TYR A 24 31.99 21.32 -14.15
CA TYR A 24 32.37 20.67 -12.88
C TYR A 24 31.69 21.22 -11.61
N LEU A 25 30.42 21.64 -11.68
CA LEU A 25 29.58 21.71 -10.48
C LEU A 25 28.35 20.83 -10.75
N LEU A 26 28.26 19.67 -10.08
CA LEU A 26 27.24 19.45 -9.04
C LEU A 26 25.84 19.82 -9.57
N LEU A 27 24.94 18.89 -9.89
CA LEU A 27 24.34 18.00 -8.89
C LEU A 27 23.73 16.75 -9.55
N LEU A 28 24.23 15.60 -9.10
CA LEU A 28 23.42 14.41 -8.88
C LEU A 28 22.17 14.82 -8.06
N LEU A 29 21.01 14.97 -8.70
CA LEU A 29 19.75 15.23 -8.02
C LEU A 29 18.85 13.97 -8.06
N VAL A 30 19.45 12.84 -7.73
CA VAL A 30 18.71 11.66 -7.29
C VAL A 30 18.22 11.95 -5.87
N ALA A 31 17.02 12.50 -5.71
CA ALA A 31 16.27 12.48 -4.45
C ALA A 31 14.80 12.96 -4.61
N VAL A 32 14.09 12.55 -5.67
CA VAL A 32 12.64 12.82 -5.82
C VAL A 32 11.80 11.58 -5.50
N ALA A 33 12.36 10.59 -4.80
CA ALA A 33 11.64 9.38 -4.37
C ALA A 33 10.86 9.58 -3.05
N VAL A 34 10.53 10.82 -2.66
CA VAL A 34 9.95 11.07 -1.31
C VAL A 34 8.54 11.65 -1.34
N ILE A 35 7.98 11.98 -2.50
CA ILE A 35 6.74 12.77 -2.54
C ILE A 35 5.59 11.88 -2.98
N CYS A 36 4.47 11.93 -2.24
CA CYS A 36 3.32 11.00 -2.19
C CYS A 36 3.63 9.74 -1.37
N THR A 37 3.10 9.46 -0.19
CA THR A 37 1.92 9.90 0.54
C THR A 37 2.27 9.94 2.04
N PRO A 38 1.83 10.92 2.82
CA PRO A 38 2.17 11.05 4.24
C PRO A 38 1.49 10.01 5.12
N ALA A 39 0.32 9.52 4.72
CA ALA A 39 -0.54 8.74 5.60
C ALA A 39 -0.25 7.22 5.63
N ILE A 40 0.51 6.71 4.65
CA ILE A 40 0.87 5.29 4.54
C ILE A 40 2.22 5.21 3.80
N ALA A 41 3.32 5.57 4.45
CA ALA A 41 4.64 5.63 3.82
C ALA A 41 5.68 4.76 4.50
N ALA A 42 5.78 3.51 4.06
CA ALA A 42 6.98 2.95 3.43
C ALA A 42 6.81 1.43 3.26
N THR A 43 6.83 1.00 2.01
CA THR A 43 7.07 -0.37 1.54
C THR A 43 7.97 -1.17 2.50
N GLY A 44 7.44 -2.25 3.09
CA GLY A 44 8.26 -3.36 3.58
C GLY A 44 9.14 -3.07 4.82
N SER A 45 8.72 -2.17 5.70
CA SER A 45 9.30 -2.13 7.05
C SER A 45 8.88 -3.40 7.82
N MET A 46 9.72 -3.89 8.74
CA MET A 46 9.34 -4.98 9.66
C MET A 46 8.02 -4.68 10.39
N ASP A 47 7.62 -3.41 10.48
CA ASP A 47 6.44 -2.98 11.21
C ASP A 47 5.15 -3.11 10.41
N GLU A 48 5.17 -3.07 9.08
CA GLU A 48 3.97 -3.43 8.30
C GLU A 48 3.63 -4.92 8.51
N LEU A 49 4.66 -5.77 8.58
CA LEU A 49 4.49 -7.19 8.91
C LEU A 49 3.91 -7.35 10.32
N GLU A 50 4.44 -6.64 11.32
CA GLU A 50 3.95 -6.74 12.70
C GLU A 50 2.53 -6.17 12.89
N VAL A 51 2.16 -5.09 12.20
CA VAL A 51 0.76 -4.58 12.19
C VAL A 51 -0.18 -5.65 11.64
N ARG A 52 0.21 -6.32 10.55
CA ARG A 52 -0.61 -7.37 9.94
C ARG A 52 -0.67 -8.65 10.76
N LYS A 53 0.43 -9.05 11.43
CA LYS A 53 0.43 -10.16 12.39
C LYS A 53 -0.53 -9.86 13.54
N ALA A 54 -0.45 -8.67 14.13
CA ALA A 54 -1.34 -8.28 15.23
C ALA A 54 -2.82 -8.25 14.80
N HIS A 55 -3.10 -7.84 13.56
CA HIS A 55 -4.47 -7.88 13.04
C HIS A 55 -4.96 -9.30 12.76
N LEU A 56 -4.14 -10.13 12.10
CA LEU A 56 -4.48 -11.53 11.83
C LEU A 56 -4.69 -12.30 13.14
N ASP A 57 -3.90 -12.02 14.18
CA ASP A 57 -4.04 -12.58 15.52
C ASP A 57 -5.38 -12.19 16.18
N LEU A 58 -5.83 -10.93 16.03
CA LEU A 58 -7.16 -10.49 16.47
C LEU A 58 -8.30 -11.21 15.73
N VAL A 59 -8.22 -11.25 14.40
CA VAL A 59 -9.27 -11.85 13.56
C VAL A 59 -9.32 -13.35 13.80
N ALA A 60 -8.18 -14.04 13.79
CA ALA A 60 -8.10 -15.47 14.02
C ALA A 60 -8.67 -15.85 15.39
N PHE A 61 -8.28 -15.14 16.45
CA PHE A 61 -8.82 -15.38 17.79
C PHE A 61 -10.33 -15.13 17.89
N THR A 62 -10.83 -14.10 17.20
CA THR A 62 -12.27 -13.82 17.11
C THR A 62 -12.98 -14.97 16.41
N THR A 63 -12.50 -15.39 15.25
CA THR A 63 -13.06 -16.53 14.48
C THR A 63 -12.98 -17.84 15.28
N GLU A 64 -11.89 -18.11 15.99
CA GLU A 64 -11.77 -19.27 16.89
C GLU A 64 -12.87 -19.24 17.96
N THR A 65 -13.12 -18.07 18.55
CA THR A 65 -14.20 -17.85 19.53
C THR A 65 -15.57 -18.12 18.91
N GLU A 66 -15.83 -17.64 17.70
CA GLU A 66 -17.07 -17.89 16.96
C GLU A 66 -17.26 -19.38 16.64
N MET A 67 -16.20 -20.07 16.20
CA MET A 67 -16.21 -21.51 15.92
C MET A 67 -16.52 -22.32 17.17
N LYS A 68 -15.88 -21.99 18.31
CA LYS A 68 -16.16 -22.63 19.61
C LYS A 68 -17.62 -22.43 20.04
N ALA A 69 -18.15 -21.22 19.87
CA ALA A 69 -19.54 -20.91 20.18
C ALA A 69 -20.51 -21.68 19.27
N ALA A 70 -20.22 -21.75 17.98
CA ALA A 70 -21.00 -22.51 17.02
C ALA A 70 -21.03 -24.01 17.33
N ILE A 71 -19.87 -24.62 17.65
CA ILE A 71 -19.81 -26.02 18.12
C ILE A 71 -20.66 -26.20 19.37
N THR A 72 -20.57 -25.28 20.32
CA THR A 72 -21.33 -25.35 21.59
C THR A 72 -22.84 -25.33 21.33
N TYR A 73 -23.32 -24.52 20.39
CA TYR A 73 -24.73 -24.51 19.99
C TYR A 73 -25.15 -25.77 19.23
N ILE A 74 -24.32 -26.25 18.31
CA ILE A 74 -24.65 -27.38 17.44
C ILE A 74 -24.64 -28.71 18.21
N THR A 75 -23.68 -28.92 19.11
CA THR A 75 -23.48 -30.17 19.85
C THR A 75 -24.74 -30.75 20.52
N PRO A 76 -25.59 -29.96 21.21
CA PRO A 76 -26.81 -30.49 21.84
C PRO A 76 -27.97 -30.73 20.86
N LEU A 77 -27.87 -30.36 19.58
CA LEU A 77 -28.94 -30.60 18.61
C LEU A 77 -29.10 -32.11 18.36
N TYR A 78 -30.33 -32.50 18.01
CA TYR A 78 -30.65 -33.92 17.84
C TYR A 78 -29.97 -34.48 16.58
N SER A 79 -29.30 -35.63 16.69
CA SER A 79 -28.64 -36.34 15.57
C SER A 79 -27.46 -35.63 14.90
N THR A 80 -26.87 -34.60 15.52
CA THR A 80 -25.62 -33.98 15.02
C THR A 80 -24.38 -34.75 15.45
N ASP A 81 -23.31 -34.66 14.65
CA ASP A 81 -21.98 -35.17 14.99
C ASP A 81 -20.94 -34.03 14.91
N PRO A 82 -20.51 -33.47 16.06
CA PRO A 82 -19.58 -32.35 16.07
C PRO A 82 -18.11 -32.76 15.83
N ALA A 83 -17.80 -34.04 15.61
CA ALA A 83 -16.42 -34.51 15.48
C ALA A 83 -15.65 -33.79 14.37
N ARG A 84 -16.28 -33.59 13.21
CA ARG A 84 -15.64 -32.90 12.08
C ARG A 84 -15.47 -31.40 12.32
N LEU A 85 -16.45 -30.75 12.95
CA LEU A 85 -16.33 -29.34 13.37
C LEU A 85 -15.16 -29.16 14.34
N THR A 86 -15.02 -30.07 15.30
CA THR A 86 -13.93 -30.05 16.30
C THR A 86 -12.57 -30.28 15.64
N ALA A 87 -12.49 -31.16 14.64
CA ALA A 87 -11.26 -31.40 13.89
C ALA A 87 -10.84 -30.16 13.07
N ILE A 88 -11.77 -29.49 12.40
CA ILE A 88 -11.49 -28.26 11.63
C ILE A 88 -11.07 -27.13 12.58
N LEU A 89 -11.73 -27.00 13.75
CA LEU A 89 -11.31 -26.04 14.78
C LEU A 89 -9.87 -26.33 15.24
N ALA A 90 -9.50 -27.59 15.48
CA ALA A 90 -8.14 -27.93 15.91
C ALA A 90 -7.09 -27.58 14.84
N GLU A 91 -7.40 -27.78 13.55
CA GLU A 91 -6.55 -27.33 12.44
C GLU A 91 -6.42 -25.81 12.42
N PHE A 92 -7.54 -25.09 12.56
CA PHE A 92 -7.56 -23.62 12.61
C PHE A 92 -6.70 -23.07 13.76
N VAL A 93 -6.82 -23.64 14.95
CA VAL A 93 -6.01 -23.27 16.13
C VAL A 93 -4.53 -23.56 15.91
N GLY A 94 -4.21 -24.65 15.22
CA GLY A 94 -2.85 -24.96 14.81
C GLY A 94 -2.24 -23.86 13.94
N LEU A 95 -3.00 -23.41 12.92
CA LEU A 95 -2.60 -22.32 12.04
C LEU A 95 -2.51 -20.97 12.78
N GLU A 96 -3.45 -20.66 13.67
CA GLU A 96 -3.42 -19.45 14.49
C GLU A 96 -2.12 -19.37 15.32
N ALA A 97 -1.67 -20.49 15.88
CA ALA A 97 -0.43 -20.55 16.65
C ALA A 97 0.85 -20.26 15.83
N GLU A 98 0.79 -20.33 14.50
CA GLU A 98 1.91 -20.01 13.62
C GLU A 98 2.09 -18.50 13.40
N ILE A 99 1.05 -17.68 13.63
CA ILE A 99 1.06 -16.23 13.34
C ILE A 99 2.29 -15.52 13.92
N PRO A 100 2.71 -15.74 15.19
CA PRO A 100 3.87 -15.06 15.75
C PRO A 100 5.21 -15.43 15.08
N GLN A 101 5.30 -16.61 14.45
CA GLN A 101 6.52 -17.16 13.85
C GLN A 101 6.74 -16.70 12.42
N VAL A 102 5.71 -16.11 11.80
CA VAL A 102 5.79 -15.59 10.44
C VAL A 102 6.84 -14.48 10.35
N SER A 103 7.75 -14.62 9.39
CA SER A 103 8.92 -13.76 9.21
C SER A 103 8.87 -12.91 7.94
N SER A 104 7.94 -13.21 7.03
CA SER A 104 7.78 -12.51 5.76
C SER A 104 6.31 -12.31 5.39
N MET A 105 6.06 -11.35 4.50
CA MET A 105 4.71 -11.08 3.99
C MET A 105 4.14 -12.27 3.19
N ASP A 106 4.98 -12.99 2.46
CA ASP A 106 4.56 -14.15 1.67
C ASP A 106 4.11 -15.31 2.57
N GLU A 107 4.85 -15.56 3.66
CA GLU A 107 4.46 -16.51 4.70
C GLU A 107 3.13 -16.09 5.35
N LEU A 108 2.97 -14.81 5.67
CA LEU A 108 1.73 -14.28 6.26
C LEU A 108 0.53 -14.47 5.32
N ASN A 109 0.68 -14.11 4.05
CA ASN A 109 -0.37 -14.27 3.05
C ASN A 109 -0.73 -15.74 2.84
N ASN A 110 0.26 -16.64 2.88
CA ASN A 110 0.01 -18.08 2.82
C ASN A 110 -0.75 -18.58 4.05
N LEU A 111 -0.40 -18.10 5.25
CA LEU A 111 -1.10 -18.45 6.48
C LEU A 111 -2.55 -17.95 6.48
N THR A 112 -2.78 -16.70 6.07
CA THR A 112 -4.13 -16.12 5.91
C THR A 112 -5.00 -16.96 4.97
N ARG A 113 -4.45 -17.44 3.85
CA ARG A 113 -5.19 -18.33 2.92
C ARG A 113 -5.58 -19.65 3.57
N GLN A 114 -4.72 -20.23 4.39
CA GLN A 114 -5.01 -21.48 5.11
C GLN A 114 -6.09 -21.27 6.18
N LEU A 115 -6.00 -20.20 6.98
CA LEU A 115 -7.03 -19.83 7.97
C LEU A 115 -8.40 -19.60 7.29
N ARG A 116 -8.41 -18.95 6.11
CA ARG A 116 -9.62 -18.77 5.29
C ARG A 116 -10.19 -20.10 4.83
N ALA A 117 -9.35 -20.99 4.31
CA ALA A 117 -9.77 -22.31 3.85
C ALA A 117 -10.42 -23.12 4.99
N ALA A 118 -9.79 -23.13 6.18
CA ALA A 118 -10.34 -23.77 7.38
C ALA A 118 -11.68 -23.13 7.80
N THR A 119 -11.80 -21.80 7.74
CA THR A 119 -13.05 -21.09 8.06
C THR A 119 -14.20 -21.48 7.12
N VAL A 120 -13.95 -21.53 5.81
CA VAL A 120 -14.96 -21.94 4.81
C VAL A 120 -15.37 -23.41 5.01
N GLN A 121 -14.40 -24.28 5.29
CA GLN A 121 -14.68 -25.68 5.61
C GLN A 121 -15.55 -25.79 6.87
N PHE A 122 -15.23 -25.02 7.91
CA PHE A 122 -16.01 -24.99 9.14
C PHE A 122 -17.44 -24.51 8.88
N GLN A 123 -17.63 -23.40 8.16
CA GLN A 123 -18.96 -22.87 7.84
C GLN A 123 -19.80 -23.86 7.02
N THR A 124 -19.17 -24.56 6.09
CA THR A 124 -19.82 -25.60 5.27
C THR A 124 -20.29 -26.75 6.16
N GLU A 125 -19.41 -27.27 7.02
CA GLU A 125 -19.75 -28.34 7.94
C GLU A 125 -20.80 -27.89 8.97
N ALA A 126 -20.69 -26.68 9.51
CA ALA A 126 -21.63 -26.14 10.49
C ALA A 126 -23.03 -26.02 9.87
N SER A 127 -23.12 -25.57 8.62
CA SER A 127 -24.38 -25.51 7.87
C SER A 127 -25.00 -26.89 7.67
N LEU A 128 -24.18 -27.92 7.39
CA LEU A 128 -24.63 -29.30 7.27
C LEU A 128 -25.17 -29.83 8.61
N GLN A 129 -24.43 -29.64 9.70
CA GLN A 129 -24.85 -30.09 11.03
C GLN A 129 -26.10 -29.35 11.51
N MET A 130 -26.21 -28.06 11.25
CA MET A 130 -27.42 -27.27 11.50
C MET A 130 -28.64 -27.82 10.75
N ALA A 131 -28.47 -28.24 9.49
CA ALA A 131 -29.56 -28.83 8.71
C ALA A 131 -29.99 -30.21 9.26
N VAL A 132 -29.04 -31.06 9.64
CA VAL A 132 -29.31 -32.37 10.24
C VAL A 132 -30.02 -32.22 11.60
N GLY A 133 -29.49 -31.33 12.44
CA GLY A 133 -30.01 -31.06 13.79
C GLY A 133 -31.25 -30.18 13.84
N GLN A 134 -31.74 -29.70 12.68
CA GLN A 134 -32.83 -28.72 12.58
C GLN A 134 -32.58 -27.46 13.43
N GLY A 135 -31.32 -27.03 13.50
CA GLY A 135 -30.88 -25.85 14.25
C GLY A 135 -31.44 -24.55 13.64
N LYS A 136 -31.62 -23.53 14.48
CA LYS A 136 -32.15 -22.24 14.05
C LYS A 136 -31.01 -21.23 13.85
N ARG A 137 -30.96 -20.64 12.65
CA ARG A 137 -29.90 -19.69 12.28
C ARG A 137 -29.83 -18.48 13.21
N ASP A 138 -30.98 -17.93 13.60
CA ASP A 138 -31.02 -16.75 14.48
C ASP A 138 -30.49 -17.06 15.89
N GLU A 139 -30.77 -18.26 16.41
CA GLU A 139 -30.25 -18.71 17.71
C GLU A 139 -28.73 -18.93 17.65
N LEU A 140 -28.22 -19.51 16.56
CA LEU A 140 -26.78 -19.64 16.32
C LEU A 140 -26.10 -18.26 16.29
N VAL A 141 -26.65 -17.30 15.54
CA VAL A 141 -26.12 -15.93 15.44
C VAL A 141 -26.13 -15.25 16.82
N GLN A 142 -27.19 -15.41 17.60
CA GLN A 142 -27.26 -14.89 18.97
C GLN A 142 -26.21 -15.55 19.89
N HIS A 143 -26.01 -16.86 19.77
CA HIS A 143 -25.01 -17.57 20.57
C HIS A 143 -23.58 -17.13 20.25
N ILE A 144 -23.27 -16.99 18.96
CA ILE A 144 -21.97 -16.48 18.50
C ILE A 144 -21.79 -15.03 19.00
N GLY A 145 -22.79 -14.17 18.79
CA GLY A 145 -22.75 -12.78 19.23
C GLY A 145 -22.58 -12.63 20.74
N ALA A 146 -23.19 -13.52 21.54
CA ALA A 146 -23.00 -13.52 22.99
C ALA A 146 -21.59 -13.96 23.42
N ALA A 147 -20.94 -14.84 22.66
CA ALA A 147 -19.58 -15.30 22.94
C ALA A 147 -18.49 -14.29 22.56
N THR A 148 -18.76 -13.44 21.57
CA THR A 148 -17.85 -12.38 21.13
C THR A 148 -18.08 -11.06 21.86
N ALA A 149 -19.32 -10.75 22.25
CA ALA A 149 -19.65 -9.53 22.97
C ALA A 149 -18.92 -9.43 24.32
N ASN A 150 -18.17 -8.34 24.50
CA ASN A 150 -17.38 -8.03 25.71
C ASN A 150 -16.41 -9.15 26.11
N ASN A 151 -15.88 -9.91 25.14
CA ASN A 151 -14.86 -10.91 25.41
C ASN A 151 -13.53 -10.20 25.72
N PRO A 152 -12.99 -10.32 26.95
CA PRO A 152 -11.82 -9.55 27.37
C PRO A 152 -10.55 -9.90 26.60
N TYR A 153 -10.47 -11.11 26.05
CA TYR A 153 -9.32 -11.53 25.23
C TYR A 153 -9.40 -10.94 23.81
N ILE A 154 -10.60 -10.81 23.24
CA ILE A 154 -10.79 -10.08 21.98
C ILE A 154 -10.42 -8.61 22.17
N GLU A 155 -10.88 -7.98 23.26
CA GLU A 155 -10.52 -6.60 23.60
C GLU A 155 -9.00 -6.42 23.78
N GLN A 156 -8.32 -7.38 24.40
CA GLN A 156 -6.87 -7.37 24.57
C GLN A 156 -6.14 -7.43 23.21
N LYS A 157 -6.55 -8.34 22.32
CA LYS A 157 -5.98 -8.48 20.96
C LYS A 157 -6.23 -7.22 20.14
N GLU A 158 -7.42 -6.64 20.26
CA GLU A 158 -7.77 -5.39 19.60
C GLU A 158 -6.90 -4.23 20.10
N GLN A 159 -6.69 -4.10 21.42
CA GLN A 159 -5.77 -3.10 21.97
C GLN A 159 -4.34 -3.28 21.45
N ALA A 160 -3.84 -4.52 21.36
CA ALA A 160 -2.52 -4.81 20.82
C ALA A 160 -2.41 -4.38 19.34
N TYR A 161 -3.38 -4.75 18.50
CA TYR A 161 -3.46 -4.32 17.11
C TYR A 161 -3.41 -2.79 16.97
N TRP A 162 -4.28 -2.07 17.67
CA TRP A 162 -4.34 -0.61 17.57
C TRP A 162 -3.08 0.07 18.09
N SER A 163 -2.46 -0.46 19.15
CA SER A 163 -1.18 0.04 19.65
C SER A 163 -0.07 -0.11 18.60
N THR A 164 0.04 -1.28 17.97
CA THR A 164 1.03 -1.55 16.91
C THR A 164 0.76 -0.67 15.69
N ARG A 165 -0.49 -0.60 15.22
CA ARG A 165 -0.92 0.24 14.08
C ARG A 165 -0.59 1.71 14.32
N ARG A 166 -0.95 2.25 15.49
CA ARG A 166 -0.67 3.65 15.85
C ARG A 166 0.82 3.95 15.82
N THR A 167 1.62 3.09 16.43
CA THR A 167 3.08 3.25 16.51
C THR A 167 3.70 3.23 15.11
N SER A 168 3.35 2.25 14.28
CA SER A 168 3.87 2.14 12.92
C SER A 168 3.46 3.34 12.06
N GLN A 169 2.15 3.65 11.99
CA GLN A 169 1.65 4.69 11.10
C GLN A 169 2.20 6.08 11.43
N LEU A 170 2.34 6.43 12.72
CA LEU A 170 2.91 7.72 13.10
C LEU A 170 4.39 7.82 12.78
N ARG A 171 5.14 6.75 13.00
CA ARG A 171 6.57 6.72 12.67
C ARG A 171 6.79 6.80 11.16
N ASP A 172 5.98 6.09 10.38
CA ASP A 172 6.02 6.10 8.92
C ASP A 172 5.66 7.50 8.38
N PHE A 173 4.64 8.16 8.97
CA PHE A 173 4.30 9.55 8.70
C PHE A 173 5.48 10.51 9.02
N ASP A 174 6.11 10.35 10.19
CA ASP A 174 7.24 11.18 10.63
C ASP A 174 8.46 10.99 9.72
N ALA A 175 8.79 9.76 9.36
CA ALA A 175 9.88 9.44 8.44
C ALA A 175 9.64 10.04 7.05
N TRP A 176 8.41 9.95 6.55
CA TRP A 176 8.02 10.52 5.28
C TRP A 176 8.14 12.06 5.28
N THR A 177 7.56 12.73 6.28
CA THR A 177 7.61 14.20 6.37
C THR A 177 9.04 14.71 6.47
N ALA A 178 9.89 14.06 7.27
CA ALA A 178 11.30 14.37 7.39
C ALA A 178 12.06 14.19 6.06
N GLY A 179 11.76 13.10 5.34
CA GLY A 179 12.33 12.83 4.03
C GLY A 179 11.95 13.91 3.01
N VAL A 180 10.68 14.31 2.93
CA VAL A 180 10.25 15.38 2.02
C VAL A 180 10.94 16.69 2.37
N GLN A 181 10.99 17.04 3.68
CA GLN A 181 11.65 18.26 4.13
C GLN A 181 13.12 18.30 3.70
N SER A 182 13.82 17.17 3.78
CA SER A 182 15.19 17.04 3.29
C SER A 182 15.30 17.32 1.79
N THR A 183 14.37 16.79 0.98
CA THR A 183 14.32 17.04 -0.47
C THR A 183 14.06 18.52 -0.77
N LEU A 184 13.08 19.15 -0.12
CA LEU A 184 12.78 20.58 -0.33
C LEU A 184 13.95 21.47 0.05
N ASN A 185 14.64 21.16 1.16
CA ASN A 185 15.85 21.89 1.57
C ASN A 185 16.96 21.78 0.52
N ALA A 186 17.17 20.58 -0.03
CA ALA A 186 18.17 20.35 -1.08
C ALA A 186 17.84 21.13 -2.36
N LEU A 187 16.57 21.18 -2.77
CA LEU A 187 16.14 21.95 -3.95
C LEU A 187 16.25 23.46 -3.71
N LYS A 188 15.87 23.95 -2.52
CA LYS A 188 16.03 25.35 -2.14
C LYS A 188 17.50 25.79 -2.14
N ALA A 189 18.40 24.95 -1.65
CA ALA A 189 19.85 25.22 -1.67
C ALA A 189 20.42 25.34 -3.09
N GLN A 190 19.73 24.79 -4.09
CA GLN A 190 20.09 24.87 -5.50
C GLN A 190 19.46 26.07 -6.22
N GLY A 191 18.73 26.92 -5.50
CA GLY A 191 18.15 28.15 -6.02
C GLY A 191 16.75 28.00 -6.61
N PHE A 192 16.11 26.83 -6.47
CA PHE A 192 14.72 26.66 -6.86
C PHE A 192 13.76 27.27 -5.83
N ASP A 193 12.69 27.92 -6.30
CA ASP A 193 11.63 28.41 -5.42
C ASP A 193 10.73 27.24 -4.97
N MET A 194 10.89 26.83 -3.71
CA MET A 194 10.14 25.74 -3.10
C MET A 194 9.00 26.24 -2.20
N SER A 195 8.61 27.52 -2.29
CA SER A 195 7.67 28.12 -1.31
C SER A 195 6.29 27.45 -1.31
N SER A 196 5.75 27.10 -2.49
CA SER A 196 4.45 26.40 -2.59
C SER A 196 4.53 24.98 -2.03
N ALA A 197 5.57 24.23 -2.44
CA ALA A 197 5.80 22.86 -1.96
C ALA A 197 6.04 22.83 -0.43
N GLN A 198 6.80 23.79 0.10
CA GLN A 198 7.00 23.89 1.55
C GLN A 198 5.68 24.14 2.29
N TRP A 199 4.83 25.02 1.78
CA TRP A 199 3.52 25.25 2.38
C TRP A 199 2.65 23.98 2.37
N SER A 200 2.64 23.24 1.27
CA SER A 200 1.92 21.96 1.17
C SER A 200 2.44 20.94 2.20
N LEU A 201 3.75 20.84 2.39
CA LEU A 201 4.36 19.98 3.41
C LEU A 201 3.99 20.44 4.84
N ASP A 202 4.03 21.75 5.13
CA ASP A 202 3.70 22.28 6.45
C ASP A 202 2.25 21.94 6.84
N VAL A 203 1.31 22.07 5.90
CA VAL A 203 -0.11 21.71 6.09
C VAL A 203 -0.26 20.21 6.39
N ILE A 204 0.49 19.36 5.68
CA ILE A 204 0.51 17.92 5.91
C ILE A 204 1.07 17.62 7.30
N SER A 205 2.26 18.14 7.63
CA SER A 205 2.92 17.91 8.91
C SER A 205 2.06 18.35 10.10
N ALA A 206 1.24 19.40 9.94
CA ALA A 206 0.28 19.82 10.96
C ALA A 206 -0.79 18.76 11.28
N GLN A 207 -1.09 17.85 10.35
CA GLN A 207 -2.08 16.78 10.56
C GLN A 207 -1.58 15.63 11.45
N ARG A 208 -0.28 15.58 11.78
CA ARG A 208 0.29 14.53 12.65
C ARG A 208 -0.49 14.33 13.95
N ARG A 209 -0.88 15.43 14.61
CA ARG A 209 -1.63 15.38 15.88
C ARG A 209 -3.05 14.85 15.69
N ASN A 210 -3.69 15.19 14.58
CA ASN A 210 -5.03 14.70 14.25
C ASN A 210 -4.98 13.21 13.90
N LEU A 211 -3.95 12.76 13.18
CA LEU A 211 -3.71 11.35 12.90
C LEU A 211 -3.48 10.55 14.20
N ASP A 212 -2.65 11.08 15.10
CA ASP A 212 -2.40 10.47 16.41
C ASP A 212 -3.68 10.36 17.27
N ALA A 213 -4.49 11.42 17.30
CA ALA A 213 -5.77 11.42 18.01
C ALA A 213 -6.75 10.39 17.43
N ALA A 214 -6.90 10.37 16.10
CA ALA A 214 -7.79 9.43 15.41
C ALA A 214 -7.39 7.96 15.66
N LEU A 215 -6.08 7.67 15.64
CA LEU A 215 -5.54 6.36 15.97
C LEU A 215 -5.70 6.00 17.45
N ALA A 216 -5.64 6.98 18.35
CA ALA A 216 -5.83 6.78 19.78
C ALA A 216 -7.28 6.41 20.13
N VAL A 217 -8.26 7.00 19.44
CA VAL A 217 -9.69 6.70 19.64
C VAL A 217 -10.18 5.52 18.79
N LYS A 218 -9.30 4.89 18.00
CA LYS A 218 -9.60 3.73 17.16
C LYS A 218 -10.75 3.99 16.16
N SER A 219 -10.84 5.22 15.66
CA SER A 219 -11.96 5.63 14.81
C SER A 219 -11.51 5.70 13.35
N ASP A 220 -11.94 4.71 12.56
CA ASP A 220 -11.64 4.70 11.12
C ASP A 220 -12.22 5.93 10.40
N ALA A 221 -13.37 6.45 10.85
CA ALA A 221 -13.96 7.68 10.33
C ALA A 221 -13.09 8.91 10.59
N GLU A 222 -12.46 9.00 11.77
CA GLU A 222 -11.54 10.11 12.06
C GLU A 222 -10.23 9.96 11.30
N ILE A 223 -9.72 8.73 11.18
CA ILE A 223 -8.53 8.43 10.37
C ILE A 223 -8.79 8.82 8.90
N GLU A 224 -9.98 8.51 8.38
CA GLU A 224 -10.42 8.89 7.04
C GLU A 224 -10.48 10.41 6.86
N ALA A 225 -11.08 11.13 7.81
CA ALA A 225 -11.17 12.59 7.76
C ALA A 225 -9.78 13.25 7.72
N VAL A 226 -8.82 12.73 8.48
CA VAL A 226 -7.43 13.19 8.45
C VAL A 226 -6.79 12.87 7.11
N ASN A 227 -6.98 11.66 6.59
CA ASN A 227 -6.44 11.24 5.30
C ASN A 227 -7.02 12.01 4.12
N ALA A 228 -8.29 12.44 4.19
CA ALA A 228 -8.93 13.28 3.18
C ALA A 228 -8.27 14.66 3.04
N VAL A 229 -7.59 15.16 4.08
CA VAL A 229 -6.79 16.39 4.03
C VAL A 229 -5.38 16.10 3.52
N ILE A 230 -4.75 15.05 4.07
CA ILE A 230 -3.37 14.67 3.79
C ILE A 230 -3.18 14.29 2.32
N PHE A 231 -4.10 13.49 1.76
CA PHE A 231 -3.93 12.85 0.47
C PHE A 231 -3.91 13.83 -0.71
N PRO A 232 -4.91 14.72 -0.91
CA PRO A 232 -4.87 15.70 -2.00
C PRO A 232 -3.68 16.64 -1.90
N ARG A 233 -3.30 17.04 -0.67
CA ARG A 233 -2.12 17.89 -0.43
C ARG A 233 -0.82 17.19 -0.82
N SER A 234 -0.73 15.88 -0.63
CA SER A 234 0.45 15.13 -1.04
C SER A 234 0.61 15.02 -2.55
N ILE A 235 -0.50 14.91 -3.28
CA ILE A 235 -0.52 14.99 -4.74
C ILE A 235 -0.08 16.38 -5.19
N GLN A 236 -0.67 17.43 -4.59
CA GLN A 236 -0.32 18.81 -4.89
C GLN A 236 1.18 19.07 -4.67
N LEU A 237 1.72 18.67 -3.53
CA LEU A 237 3.14 18.76 -3.20
C LEU A 237 4.03 18.09 -4.25
N ALA A 238 3.64 16.91 -4.75
CA ALA A 238 4.37 16.19 -5.77
C ALA A 238 4.38 16.91 -7.11
N THR A 239 3.22 17.42 -7.51
CA THR A 239 3.07 18.24 -8.71
C THR A 239 3.90 19.51 -8.60
N GLU A 240 3.84 20.22 -7.48
CA GLU A 240 4.60 21.46 -7.24
C GLU A 240 6.11 21.22 -7.33
N VAL A 241 6.62 20.13 -6.77
CA VAL A 241 8.04 19.76 -6.91
C VAL A 241 8.38 19.38 -8.34
N LYS A 242 7.53 18.60 -9.03
CA LYS A 242 7.73 18.21 -10.44
C LYS A 242 7.76 19.43 -11.37
N GLU A 243 6.79 20.34 -11.25
CA GLU A 243 6.67 21.55 -12.07
C GLU A 243 7.84 22.49 -11.86
N THR A 244 8.32 22.62 -10.62
CA THR A 244 9.50 23.44 -10.33
C THR A 244 10.78 22.84 -10.91
N GLN A 245 10.78 21.54 -11.20
CA GLN A 245 11.86 20.85 -11.88
C GLN A 245 11.62 20.74 -13.40
N ALA A 246 11.10 21.77 -14.07
CA ALA A 246 10.75 21.79 -15.52
C ALA A 246 11.84 21.35 -16.55
N GLN A 247 13.01 20.87 -16.11
CA GLN A 247 14.09 20.29 -16.92
C GLN A 247 14.38 18.80 -16.60
N VAL A 248 13.53 18.12 -15.82
CA VAL A 248 13.71 16.69 -15.47
C VAL A 248 13.80 15.83 -16.73
N SER A 249 14.88 15.06 -16.83
CA SER A 249 15.08 14.15 -17.95
C SER A 249 13.99 13.09 -17.97
N GLU A 250 13.67 12.54 -19.15
CA GLU A 250 12.65 11.48 -19.28
C GLU A 250 12.90 10.31 -18.33
N GLY A 251 14.15 9.89 -18.15
CA GLY A 251 14.49 8.81 -17.23
C GLY A 251 14.20 9.13 -15.77
N GLU A 252 14.38 10.38 -15.34
CA GLU A 252 14.05 10.80 -13.98
C GLU A 252 12.53 10.92 -13.76
N ARG A 253 11.77 11.38 -14.78
CA ARG A 253 10.29 11.35 -14.73
C ARG A 253 9.76 9.93 -14.66
N MET A 254 10.33 9.02 -15.44
CA MET A 254 9.98 7.60 -15.37
C MET A 254 10.28 7.02 -14.00
N ARG A 255 11.48 7.25 -13.43
CA ARG A 255 11.83 6.78 -12.07
C ARG A 255 10.86 7.30 -11.02
N PHE A 256 10.46 8.57 -11.11
CA PHE A 256 9.47 9.15 -10.22
C PHE A 256 8.13 8.42 -10.30
N LEU A 257 7.59 8.21 -11.49
CA LEU A 257 6.30 7.53 -11.68
C LEU A 257 6.36 6.03 -11.35
N LEU A 258 7.51 5.38 -11.51
CA LEU A 258 7.72 4.01 -11.03
C LEU A 258 7.69 3.93 -9.50
N ASP A 259 8.25 4.91 -8.80
CA ASP A 259 8.16 5.01 -7.35
C ASP A 259 6.70 5.20 -6.90
N GLN A 260 5.94 6.07 -7.57
CA GLN A 260 4.49 6.22 -7.35
C GLN A 260 3.75 4.89 -7.53
N GLY A 261 4.03 4.17 -8.61
CA GLY A 261 3.42 2.88 -8.87
C GLY A 261 3.74 1.84 -7.80
N ASN A 262 4.99 1.77 -7.34
CA ASN A 262 5.40 0.86 -6.25
C ASN A 262 4.66 1.15 -4.94
N ARG A 263 4.39 2.42 -4.63
CA ARG A 263 3.61 2.82 -3.46
C ARG A 263 2.13 2.48 -3.63
N GLY A 264 1.58 2.73 -4.82
CA GLY A 264 0.24 2.30 -5.20
C GLY A 264 0.05 0.80 -5.04
N VAL A 265 1.05 0.00 -5.43
CA VAL A 265 1.06 -1.45 -5.20
C VAL A 265 0.90 -1.82 -3.72
N VAL A 266 1.60 -1.15 -2.81
CA VAL A 266 1.46 -1.44 -1.37
C VAL A 266 0.07 -1.13 -0.87
N ARG A 267 -0.50 0.01 -1.29
CA ARG A 267 -1.86 0.38 -0.92
C ARG A 267 -2.91 -0.59 -1.51
N ALA A 268 -2.70 -1.02 -2.75
CA ALA A 268 -3.51 -2.05 -3.39
C ALA A 268 -3.39 -3.39 -2.65
N ASP A 269 -2.20 -3.77 -2.22
CA ASP A 269 -2.01 -4.96 -1.39
C ASP A 269 -2.79 -4.81 -0.08
N GLN A 270 -2.73 -3.67 0.61
CA GLN A 270 -3.50 -3.44 1.83
C GLN A 270 -5.00 -3.57 1.60
N ILE A 271 -5.54 -2.89 0.58
CA ILE A 271 -6.96 -2.96 0.22
C ILE A 271 -7.36 -4.40 -0.14
N ASN A 272 -6.58 -5.10 -0.97
CA ASN A 272 -6.83 -6.49 -1.30
C ASN A 272 -6.88 -7.36 -0.05
N ASN A 273 -5.97 -7.13 0.89
CA ASN A 273 -5.95 -7.86 2.14
C ASN A 273 -7.16 -7.51 3.02
N ASP A 274 -7.56 -6.25 3.11
CA ASP A 274 -8.77 -5.83 3.83
C ASP A 274 -10.05 -6.47 3.25
N VAL A 275 -10.08 -6.65 1.93
CA VAL A 275 -11.20 -7.26 1.22
C VAL A 275 -11.18 -8.79 1.31
N ILE A 276 -9.99 -9.41 1.32
CA ILE A 276 -9.80 -10.82 1.65
C ILE A 276 -10.31 -11.12 3.07
N MET A 277 -10.11 -10.20 4.02
CA MET A 277 -10.51 -10.36 5.41
C MET A 277 -12.04 -10.41 5.62
N ILE A 278 -12.83 -9.91 4.67
CA ILE A 278 -14.30 -10.09 4.63
C ILE A 278 -14.76 -11.15 3.62
N LEU A 279 -13.84 -12.02 3.21
CA LEU A 279 -14.07 -13.19 2.34
C LEU A 279 -14.60 -12.88 0.94
N LEU A 280 -14.35 -11.69 0.42
CA LEU A 280 -14.69 -11.38 -0.97
C LEU A 280 -13.72 -12.04 -1.96
N ASP A 281 -14.24 -12.35 -3.14
CA ASP A 281 -13.44 -12.77 -4.28
C ASP A 281 -12.73 -11.54 -4.85
N ILE A 282 -11.42 -11.62 -5.00
CA ILE A 282 -10.58 -10.53 -5.51
C ILE A 282 -9.63 -11.00 -6.61
N ASP A 283 -9.88 -12.15 -7.24
CA ASP A 283 -8.97 -12.76 -8.21
C ASP A 283 -8.61 -11.79 -9.35
N GLU A 284 -9.57 -10.99 -9.82
CA GLU A 284 -9.34 -9.97 -10.85
C GLU A 284 -8.46 -8.82 -10.35
N ALA A 285 -8.68 -8.33 -9.13
CA ALA A 285 -7.87 -7.30 -8.52
C ALA A 285 -6.45 -7.79 -8.22
N GLU A 286 -6.27 -9.03 -7.76
CA GLU A 286 -4.96 -9.65 -7.59
C GLU A 286 -4.24 -9.87 -8.93
N GLY A 287 -4.97 -10.30 -9.96
CA GLY A 287 -4.44 -10.48 -11.31
C GLY A 287 -3.90 -9.17 -11.88
N ALA A 288 -4.69 -8.10 -11.81
CA ALA A 288 -4.29 -6.76 -12.24
C ALA A 288 -3.09 -6.23 -11.42
N LEU A 289 -3.13 -6.41 -10.09
CA LEU A 289 -2.03 -6.00 -9.20
C LEU A 289 -0.72 -6.75 -9.49
N ARG A 290 -0.80 -8.04 -9.82
CA ARG A 290 0.37 -8.86 -10.19
C ARG A 290 1.00 -8.38 -11.50
N SER A 291 0.19 -8.04 -12.50
CA SER A 291 0.67 -7.46 -13.76
C SER A 291 1.39 -6.13 -13.52
N LEU A 292 0.77 -5.24 -12.74
CA LEU A 292 1.36 -3.95 -12.34
C LEU A 292 2.72 -4.15 -11.63
N LYS A 293 2.79 -5.04 -10.64
CA LYS A 293 4.04 -5.42 -9.95
C LYS A 293 5.13 -5.87 -10.93
N GLY A 294 4.77 -6.74 -11.88
CA GLY A 294 5.71 -7.27 -12.86
C GLY A 294 6.31 -6.21 -13.78
N ASN A 295 5.46 -5.31 -14.29
CA ASN A 295 5.89 -4.23 -15.17
C ASN A 295 6.70 -3.15 -14.43
N LEU A 296 6.30 -2.79 -13.20
CA LEU A 296 7.08 -1.89 -12.33
C LEU A 296 8.47 -2.46 -12.03
N ALA A 297 8.56 -3.73 -11.63
CA ALA A 297 9.84 -4.39 -11.34
C ALA A 297 10.74 -4.43 -12.59
N THR A 298 10.17 -4.68 -13.76
CA THR A 298 10.92 -4.73 -15.02
C THR A 298 11.42 -3.36 -15.44
N ALA A 299 10.57 -2.33 -15.38
CA ALA A 299 10.95 -0.95 -15.69
C ALA A 299 12.02 -0.42 -14.73
N ASN A 300 11.88 -0.69 -13.42
CA ASN A 300 12.88 -0.31 -12.41
C ASN A 300 14.24 -0.97 -12.69
N ARG A 301 14.27 -2.27 -13.02
CA ARG A 301 15.50 -2.99 -13.36
C ARG A 301 16.18 -2.40 -14.59
N LEU A 302 15.43 -2.05 -15.62
CA LEU A 302 15.97 -1.49 -16.86
C LEU A 302 16.52 -0.07 -16.66
N LEU A 303 15.87 0.76 -15.84
CA LEU A 303 16.37 2.09 -15.48
C LEU A 303 17.57 2.07 -14.52
N ALA A 304 17.68 1.04 -13.67
CA ALA A 304 18.86 0.81 -12.83
C ALA A 304 20.10 0.42 -13.65
N ASN A 305 19.89 -0.17 -14.83
CA ASN A 305 20.93 -0.53 -15.79
C ASN A 305 21.17 0.55 -16.87
N ASP A 306 20.69 1.78 -16.64
CA ASP A 306 20.76 2.93 -17.57
C ASP A 306 20.19 2.65 -18.98
N ASN A 307 19.31 1.66 -19.12
CA ASN A 307 18.69 1.31 -20.40
C ASN A 307 17.31 1.98 -20.55
N LEU A 308 17.34 3.30 -20.71
CA LEU A 308 16.13 4.13 -20.85
C LEU A 308 15.25 3.67 -22.02
N ALA A 309 15.85 3.34 -23.16
CA ALA A 309 15.13 2.92 -24.35
C ALA A 309 14.32 1.63 -24.11
N ALA A 310 14.91 0.65 -23.43
CA ALA A 310 14.21 -0.60 -23.10
C ALA A 310 13.16 -0.42 -21.99
N ALA A 311 13.38 0.52 -21.06
CA ALA A 311 12.43 0.80 -19.97
C ALA A 311 11.11 1.41 -20.46
N ARG A 312 11.08 2.06 -21.64
CA ARG A 312 9.88 2.69 -22.19
C ARG A 312 8.71 1.72 -22.39
N THR A 313 8.99 0.51 -22.86
CA THR A 313 7.94 -0.48 -23.14
C THR A 313 7.18 -0.92 -21.87
N PRO A 314 7.84 -1.47 -20.83
CA PRO A 314 7.13 -1.83 -19.60
C PRO A 314 6.54 -0.61 -18.88
N TYR A 315 7.16 0.57 -19.01
CA TYR A 315 6.61 1.80 -18.46
C TYR A 315 5.29 2.23 -19.11
N LYS A 316 5.15 2.14 -20.43
CA LYS A 316 3.88 2.44 -21.11
C LYS A 316 2.77 1.46 -20.76
N LEU A 317 3.12 0.20 -20.46
CA LEU A 317 2.13 -0.79 -20.01
C LEU A 317 1.53 -0.44 -18.64
N LEU A 318 2.23 0.32 -17.80
CA LEU A 318 1.71 0.75 -16.49
C LEU A 318 0.40 1.52 -16.61
N ARG A 319 0.21 2.31 -17.67
CA ARG A 319 -1.05 3.01 -17.91
C ARG A 319 -2.23 2.04 -17.98
N GLN A 320 -2.06 0.94 -18.72
CA GLN A 320 -3.06 -0.10 -18.83
C GLN A 320 -3.23 -0.84 -17.50
N ASP A 321 -2.14 -1.19 -16.84
CA ASP A 321 -2.18 -1.91 -15.56
C ASP A 321 -2.92 -1.10 -14.47
N PHE A 322 -2.65 0.21 -14.40
CA PHE A 322 -3.34 1.12 -13.48
C PHE A 322 -4.85 1.19 -13.78
N HIS A 323 -5.25 1.31 -15.04
CA HIS A 323 -6.67 1.29 -15.42
C HIS A 323 -7.34 -0.05 -15.10
N GLN A 324 -6.68 -1.18 -15.37
CA GLN A 324 -7.23 -2.50 -15.06
C GLN A 324 -7.43 -2.69 -13.56
N LEU A 325 -6.47 -2.28 -12.75
CA LEU A 325 -6.60 -2.34 -11.29
C LEU A 325 -7.68 -1.38 -10.76
N ALA A 326 -7.79 -0.18 -11.35
CA ALA A 326 -8.84 0.78 -11.00
C ALA A 326 -10.24 0.23 -11.33
N MET A 327 -10.39 -0.44 -12.49
CA MET A 327 -11.64 -1.07 -12.86
C MET A 327 -12.02 -2.20 -11.90
N ALA A 328 -11.08 -3.08 -11.55
CA ALA A 328 -11.31 -4.16 -10.59
C ALA A 328 -11.76 -3.61 -9.21
N TYR A 329 -11.12 -2.55 -8.71
CA TYR A 329 -11.55 -1.91 -7.46
C TYR A 329 -12.89 -1.20 -7.56
N ARG A 330 -13.19 -0.55 -8.69
CA ARG A 330 -14.49 0.07 -8.93
C ARG A 330 -15.61 -0.98 -8.95
N GLU A 331 -15.35 -2.14 -9.54
CA GLU A 331 -16.30 -3.25 -9.57
C GLU A 331 -16.54 -3.82 -8.18
N LEU A 332 -15.47 -4.17 -7.44
CA LEU A 332 -15.57 -4.64 -6.04
C LEU A 332 -16.32 -3.65 -5.14
N ALA A 333 -16.06 -2.35 -5.29
CA ALA A 333 -16.74 -1.30 -4.54
C ALA A 333 -18.24 -1.16 -4.87
N ASN A 334 -18.70 -1.68 -6.02
CA ASN A 334 -20.08 -1.60 -6.48
C ASN A 334 -20.86 -2.91 -6.30
N THR A 335 -20.18 -4.06 -6.23
CA THR A 335 -20.83 -5.39 -6.18
C THR A 335 -20.99 -5.94 -4.77
N ALA A 336 -20.21 -5.47 -3.79
CA ALA A 336 -20.25 -5.96 -2.42
C ALA A 336 -20.80 -4.90 -1.44
N SER A 337 -21.58 -5.35 -0.43
CA SER A 337 -21.81 -4.53 0.79
C SER A 337 -20.53 -4.49 1.60
N LEU A 338 -19.64 -3.57 1.24
CA LEU A 338 -18.39 -3.34 1.92
C LEU A 338 -18.60 -2.49 3.18
N PRO A 339 -17.82 -2.75 4.25
CA PRO A 339 -17.55 -1.76 5.28
C PRO A 339 -17.15 -0.41 4.66
N ALA A 340 -17.58 0.70 5.28
CA ALA A 340 -17.47 2.03 4.70
C ALA A 340 -16.00 2.46 4.48
N ASP A 341 -15.11 2.08 5.39
CA ASP A 341 -13.67 2.25 5.33
C ASP A 341 -13.05 1.55 4.10
N ILE A 342 -13.41 0.29 3.85
CA ILE A 342 -12.93 -0.48 2.69
C ILE A 342 -13.47 0.12 1.39
N SER A 343 -14.77 0.47 1.36
CA SER A 343 -15.39 1.09 0.18
C SER A 343 -14.74 2.44 -0.15
N THR A 344 -14.46 3.27 0.86
CA THR A 344 -13.80 4.55 0.66
C THR A 344 -12.34 4.36 0.24
N ALA A 345 -11.59 3.45 0.89
CA ALA A 345 -10.21 3.16 0.53
C ALA A 345 -10.11 2.70 -0.94
N MET A 346 -11.01 1.82 -1.38
CA MET A 346 -11.14 1.41 -2.78
C MET A 346 -11.44 2.59 -3.70
N ARG A 347 -12.44 3.41 -3.40
CA ARG A 347 -12.80 4.57 -4.23
C ARG A 347 -11.66 5.58 -4.36
N GLN A 348 -10.93 5.84 -3.27
CA GLN A 348 -9.74 6.69 -3.31
C GLN A 348 -8.63 6.06 -4.16
N MET A 349 -8.46 4.74 -4.06
CA MET A 349 -7.48 4.01 -4.85
C MET A 349 -7.81 4.04 -6.34
N VAL A 350 -9.09 3.93 -6.72
CA VAL A 350 -9.56 4.10 -8.10
C VAL A 350 -9.11 5.44 -8.67
N VAL A 351 -9.38 6.54 -7.96
CA VAL A 351 -8.96 7.89 -8.41
C VAL A 351 -7.44 7.99 -8.52
N THR A 352 -6.71 7.47 -7.52
CA THR A 352 -5.23 7.48 -7.51
C THR A 352 -4.65 6.75 -8.72
N LEU A 353 -5.21 5.59 -9.05
CA LEU A 353 -4.78 4.76 -10.17
C LEU A 353 -5.12 5.42 -11.52
N GLU A 354 -6.29 6.04 -11.65
CA GLU A 354 -6.68 6.79 -12.84
C GLU A 354 -5.76 8.01 -13.06
N ASP A 355 -5.48 8.79 -12.01
CA ASP A 355 -4.54 9.92 -12.08
C ASP A 355 -3.12 9.44 -12.42
N SER A 356 -2.68 8.30 -11.88
CA SER A 356 -1.38 7.71 -12.20
C SER A 356 -1.31 7.25 -13.66
N ALA A 357 -2.39 6.68 -14.18
CA ALA A 357 -2.50 6.29 -15.59
C ALA A 357 -2.38 7.51 -16.52
N ASP A 358 -3.00 8.62 -16.18
CA ASP A 358 -2.97 9.86 -16.96
C ASP A 358 -1.59 10.53 -16.97
N GLN A 359 -0.78 10.31 -15.92
CA GLN A 359 0.58 10.82 -15.83
C GLN A 359 1.61 10.02 -16.65
N VAL A 360 1.27 8.82 -17.12
CA VAL A 360 2.11 8.03 -18.02
C VAL A 360 1.98 8.59 -19.46
N GLU A 361 2.87 9.53 -19.79
CA GLU A 361 2.97 10.13 -21.13
C GLU A 361 3.40 9.10 -22.21
N VAL A 362 2.86 9.27 -23.44
CA VAL A 362 3.11 8.41 -24.61
C VAL A 362 4.35 8.82 -25.37
#